data_AF-A0A9D2JTW1-F1
#
_entry.id   AF-A0A9D2JTW1-F1
#
_cell.length_a   1.000
_cell.length_b   1.000
_cell.length_c   1.000
_cell.angle_alpha   90.00
_cell.angle_beta   90.00
_cell.angle_gamma   90.00
#
_symmetry.space_group_name_H-M   'P 1'
#
loop_
_entity.id
_entity.type
_entity.pdbx_description
1 polymer ?
#
loop_
_entity_poly.entity_id
_entity_poly.type
_entity_poly.pdbx_seq_one_letter_code
_entity_poly.pdbx_strand_id
1 'polypeptide(L)' 'NGLIEAQYKASLLGPKRKYFSITQQGKEELERFRKSFRELERAVECLFSRQD' A
#
# COMPACT_ATOMS: atom_id res chain seq x y z
N ASN A 1 -1.08 0.61 -13.93
CA ASN A 1 0.29 0.68 -13.39
C ASN A 1 0.84 -0.69 -12.95
N GLY A 2 0.05 -1.78 -12.95
CA GLY A 2 0.57 -3.14 -12.74
C GLY A 2 0.79 -3.54 -11.27
N LEU A 3 0.39 -2.70 -10.31
CA LEU A 3 0.64 -2.93 -8.88
C LEU A 3 -0.35 -3.91 -8.25
N ILE A 4 -1.53 -4.04 -8.84
CA ILE A 4 -2.55 -5.01 -8.45
C ILE A 4 -2.96 -5.82 -9.67
N GLU A 5 -3.34 -7.06 -9.40
CA GLU A 5 -3.99 -7.93 -10.37
C GLU A 5 -5.41 -8.23 -9.88
N ALA A 6 -6.28 -8.61 -10.81
CA ALA A 6 -7.67 -8.90 -10.50
C ALA A 6 -8.06 -10.29 -11.02
N GLN A 7 -8.67 -11.08 -10.16
CA GLN A 7 -9.21 -12.39 -10.48
C GLN A 7 -10.73 -12.38 -10.29
N TYR A 8 -11.46 -12.74 -11.33
CA TYR A 8 -12.90 -12.99 -11.22
C TYR A 8 -13.13 -14.39 -10.68
N LYS A 9 -13.63 -14.49 -9.45
CA LYS A 9 -13.99 -15.76 -8.85
C LYS A 9 -15.49 -15.81 -8.60
N ALA A 10 -16.09 -16.95 -8.91
CA ALA A 10 -17.43 -17.26 -8.45
C ALA A 10 -17.38 -17.32 -6.91
N SER A 11 -18.24 -16.54 -6.26
CA SER A 11 -18.41 -16.68 -4.81
C SER A 11 -19.18 -17.97 -4.55
N LEU A 12 -18.80 -18.74 -3.53
CA LEU A 12 -19.53 -19.97 -3.12
C LEU A 12 -21.01 -19.70 -2.80
N LEU A 13 -21.38 -18.44 -2.50
CA LEU A 13 -22.70 -18.06 -1.99
C LEU A 13 -23.31 -16.85 -2.72
N GLY A 14 -22.83 -16.46 -3.91
CA GLY A 14 -23.36 -15.25 -4.55
C GLY A 14 -22.72 -14.83 -5.87
N PRO A 15 -22.91 -13.57 -6.30
CA PRO A 15 -22.46 -13.10 -7.60
C PRO A 15 -20.94 -13.14 -7.73
N LYS A 16 -20.46 -13.22 -8.98
CA LYS A 16 -19.03 -13.16 -9.28
C LYS A 16 -18.42 -11.88 -8.73
N ARG A 17 -17.33 -12.00 -7.98
CA ARG A 17 -16.59 -10.86 -7.40
C ARG A 17 -15.22 -10.75 -8.04
N LYS A 18 -14.74 -9.51 -8.14
CA LYS A 18 -13.38 -9.17 -8.52
C LYS A 18 -12.52 -9.15 -7.26
N TYR A 19 -11.68 -10.16 -7.10
CA TYR A 19 -10.70 -10.22 -6.00
C TYR A 19 -9.38 -9.64 -6.47
N PHE A 20 -8.80 -8.75 -5.66
CA PHE A 20 -7.53 -8.12 -5.99
C PHE A 20 -6.40 -8.74 -5.17
N SER A 21 -5.27 -8.98 -5.81
CA SER A 21 -4.00 -9.30 -5.15
C SER A 21 -2.96 -8.25 -5.51
N ILE A 22 -2.02 -8.04 -4.59
CA ILE A 22 -0.86 -7.18 -4.85
C ILE A 22 0.17 -8.00 -5.64
N THR A 23 0.61 -7.45 -6.77
CA THR A 23 1.65 -8.06 -7.61
C THR A 23 3.03 -7.89 -6.94
N GLN A 24 4.06 -8.57 -7.44
CA GLN A 24 5.42 -8.37 -6.90
C GLN A 24 5.87 -6.91 -7.02
N GLN A 25 5.60 -6.27 -8.17
CA GLN A 25 5.85 -4.83 -8.38
C GLN A 25 5.05 -3.96 -7.39
N GLY A 26 3.80 -4.34 -7.10
CA GLY A 26 2.99 -3.66 -6.09
C GLY A 26 3.58 -3.72 -4.67
N LYS A 27 4.19 -4.85 -4.31
CA LYS A 27 4.87 -5.00 -3.01
C LYS A 27 6.10 -4.11 -2.92
N GLU A 28 6.90 -4.05 -3.98
CA GLU A 28 8.07 -3.18 -4.05
C GLU A 28 7.67 -1.70 -3.94
N GLU A 29 6.59 -1.31 -4.62
CA GLU A 29 6.06 0.04 -4.52
C GLU A 29 5.52 0.37 -3.13
N LEU A 30 4.85 -0.60 -2.48
CA LEU A 30 4.37 -0.43 -1.11
C LEU A 30 5.53 -0.22 -0.13
N GLU A 31 6.64 -0.94 -0.31
CA GLU A 31 7.84 -0.73 0.51
C GLU A 31 8.50 0.63 0.25
N ARG A 32 8.54 1.09 -1.01
CA ARG A 32 9.00 2.45 -1.34
C ARG A 32 8.12 3.50 -0.66
N PHE A 33 6.80 3.39 -0.79
CA PHE A 33 5.86 4.26 -0.10
C PHE A 33 6.09 4.29 1.41
N ARG A 34 6.22 3.12 2.04
CA ARG A 34 6.46 3.00 3.49
C ARG A 34 7.77 3.66 3.92
N LYS A 35 8.80 3.60 3.09
CA LYS A 35 10.07 4.29 3.35
C LYS A 35 9.89 5.80 3.28
N SER A 36 9.31 6.31 2.19
CA SER A 36 9.08 7.75 2.00
C SER A 36 8.16 8.34 3.07
N PHE A 37 7.12 7.61 3.47
CA PHE A 37 6.21 8.05 4.53
C PHE A 37 6.93 8.19 5.87
N ARG A 38 7.80 7.23 6.24
CA ARG A 38 8.61 7.30 7.46
C ARG A 38 9.65 8.44 7.43
N GLU A 39 10.20 8.74 6.26
CA GLU A 39 11.10 9.89 6.10
C GLU A 39 10.35 11.21 6.34
N LEU A 40 9.14 11.35 5.80
CA LEU A 40 8.26 12.49 6.06
C LEU A 40 7.88 12.60 7.54
N GLU A 41 7.43 11.49 8.14
CA GLU A 41 7.06 11.41 9.56
C GLU A 41 8.20 11.93 10.45
N ARG A 42 9.41 11.42 10.25
CA ARG A 42 10.61 11.86 11.01
C ARG A 42 10.94 13.33 10.82
N ALA A 43 10.78 13.86 9.60
CA ALA A 43 11.02 15.27 9.33
C ALA A 43 10.04 16.16 10.12
N VAL A 44 8.78 15.74 10.20
CA VAL A 44 7.74 16.42 10.98
C VAL A 44 8.03 16.30 12.48
N GLU A 45 8.35 15.11 12.99
CA GLU A 45 8.74 14.91 14.39
C GLU A 45 9.93 15.80 14.77
N CYS A 46 10.94 15.90 13.91
CA CYS A 46 12.12 16.73 14.16
C CYS A 46 11.80 18.23 14.23
N LEU A 47 10.75 18.70 13.54
CA LEU A 47 10.30 20.09 13.65
C LEU A 47 9.74 20.37 15.04
N PHE A 48 8.96 19.44 15.58
CA PHE A 48 8.33 19.58 16.89
C PHE A 48 9.26 19.25 18.06
N SER A 49 10.27 18.39 17.87
CA SER A 49 11.24 18.04 18.91
C SER A 49 12.30 19.14 19.18
N ARG A 50 12.31 20.23 18.40
CA ARG A 50 13.24 21.37 18.56
C ARG A 50 12.65 22.53 19.36
N GLN A 51 11.42 22.40 19.88
CA GLN A 51 10.73 23.46 20.63
C GLN A 51 10.76 23.28 22.16
N ASP A 52 11.63 22.42 22.70
CA ASP A 52 11.90 22.28 24.14
C ASP A 52 13.27 22.89 24.53
#